data_AF-E9EQY6-F1
#
_entry.id   AF-E9EQY6-F1
#
_cell.length_a   1.000
_cell.length_b   1.000
_cell.length_c   1.000
_cell.angle_alpha   90.00
_cell.angle_beta   90.00
_cell.angle_gamma   90.00
#
_symmetry.space_group_name_H-M   'P 1'
#
loop_
_entity.id
_entity.type
_entity.pdbx_description
1 polymer ?
#
loop_
_entity_poly.entity_id
_entity_poly.type
_entity_poly.pdbx_seq_one_letter_code
_entity_poly.pdbx_strand_id
1 'polypeptide(L)'
;MLCSVALATLLGACSVLAAKCSLTQKCPQDAPCCSQYGDCGVGAFCLGGCDPRMSFNLSSCVPAPVCSDKTTKFTNLDSIVDISKYYGDSTKKDWVAQGEPASRDGSVLLTMPKNSVGTVLASTSYMWYGNVKAKFKTSRGRGVVTAFILLSDVKDEIDYEFVGVDLETAQTNYYFQGIPDYHNSGNISLSDTFHNFHDYEIRWTPDKIEWLVDGQVGRTKERKDTWNETSQSWMFPQTPARVQLSIWPGGASTNAKGTVDWAGGPMDWDAEDIKNVGYFYATFSEVTMECYNAKSAPGTNNGKSYTFNSVTGTNDTVVDGKGDTVLGSFEGTGFNMMKDKASASQSADKPKNTAATIPGGSTGGTGQDHSGKSGSDSGSNSGGNSGGNSGGNSGGNSGSGNSGGSSSSGCETNTFNQDCGSGSGSGNSDKGKNSGTRASASALAMIIAGCALFWL
;
A
#
# COMPACT_ATOMS: atom_id res chain seq x y z
N MET A 1 24.21 59.89 0.83
CA MET A 1 23.66 58.87 -0.09
C MET A 1 23.45 57.60 0.72
N LEU A 2 22.24 57.05 0.68
CA LEU A 2 21.77 55.99 1.57
C LEU A 2 22.56 54.69 1.37
N CYS A 3 23.10 54.13 2.44
CA CYS A 3 23.53 52.73 2.49
C CYS A 3 22.31 51.86 2.82
N SER A 4 21.80 51.18 1.82
CA SER A 4 20.73 50.17 1.96
C SER A 4 21.27 48.94 2.69
N VAL A 5 20.71 48.66 3.87
CA VAL A 5 20.89 47.39 4.59
C VAL A 5 19.97 46.37 3.92
N ALA A 6 20.54 45.42 3.19
CA ALA A 6 19.81 44.24 2.71
C ALA A 6 19.70 43.24 3.87
N LEU A 7 18.53 43.20 4.52
CA LEU A 7 18.19 42.15 5.46
C LEU A 7 17.82 40.89 4.64
N ALA A 8 18.77 39.97 4.49
CA ALA A 8 18.49 38.65 3.94
C ALA A 8 17.73 37.83 4.99
N THR A 9 16.41 37.82 4.91
CA THR A 9 15.58 36.87 5.67
C THR A 9 15.79 35.48 5.10
N LEU A 10 16.63 34.67 5.76
CA LEU A 10 16.64 33.22 5.58
C LEU A 10 15.26 32.68 6.02
N LEU A 11 14.36 32.47 5.07
CA LEU A 11 13.21 31.58 5.25
C LEU A 11 13.74 30.14 5.20
N GLY A 12 14.21 29.65 6.33
CA GLY A 12 14.44 28.22 6.53
C GLY A 12 13.10 27.50 6.44
N ALA A 13 12.90 26.71 5.38
CA ALA A 13 11.85 25.70 5.36
C ALA A 13 12.23 24.61 6.38
N CYS A 14 11.90 24.82 7.65
CA CYS A 14 11.82 23.71 8.59
C CYS A 14 10.67 22.83 8.13
N SER A 15 10.98 21.75 7.43
CA SER A 15 10.11 20.59 7.31
C SER A 15 9.83 20.09 8.72
N VAL A 16 8.71 20.51 9.30
CA VAL A 16 8.21 19.93 10.55
C VAL A 16 7.89 18.48 10.22
N LEU A 17 8.73 17.56 10.68
CA LEU A 17 8.44 16.13 10.59
C LEU A 17 7.11 15.89 11.33
N ALA A 18 6.15 15.22 10.68
CA ALA A 18 4.92 14.84 11.33
C ALA A 18 5.23 14.00 12.58
N ALA A 19 4.55 14.28 13.70
CA ALA A 19 4.70 13.46 14.90
C ALA A 19 4.27 12.02 14.60
N LYS A 20 4.96 11.03 15.16
CA LYS A 20 4.59 9.61 14.98
C LYS A 20 3.56 9.16 16.00
N CYS A 21 2.75 8.18 15.62
CA CYS A 21 1.79 7.52 16.50
C CYS A 21 1.95 6.00 16.49
N SER A 22 1.54 5.37 17.60
CA SER A 22 1.52 3.94 17.83
C SER A 22 0.45 3.60 18.88
N LEU A 23 0.26 2.30 19.17
CA LEU A 23 -0.63 1.87 20.26
C LEU A 23 -0.17 2.38 21.64
N THR A 24 1.09 2.73 21.81
CA THR A 24 1.66 3.26 23.06
C THR A 24 1.90 4.78 23.03
N GLN A 25 1.80 5.41 21.85
CA GLN A 25 2.02 6.84 21.66
C GLN A 25 0.90 7.43 20.81
N LYS A 26 -0.04 8.13 21.46
CA LYS A 26 -1.14 8.78 20.75
C LYS A 26 -0.71 10.08 20.09
N CYS A 27 -1.42 10.44 19.03
CA CYS A 27 -1.29 11.76 18.44
C CYS A 27 -1.67 12.89 19.41
N PRO A 28 -1.01 14.07 19.30
CA PRO A 28 -1.36 15.23 20.11
C PRO A 28 -2.64 15.90 19.58
N GLN A 29 -3.26 16.75 20.41
CA GLN A 29 -4.58 17.34 20.09
C GLN A 29 -4.58 18.26 18.86
N ASP A 30 -3.46 18.92 18.56
CA ASP A 30 -3.28 19.83 17.43
C ASP A 30 -3.04 19.11 16.09
N ALA A 31 -2.63 17.84 16.13
CA ALA A 31 -2.51 16.95 14.97
C ALA A 31 -3.14 15.57 15.31
N PRO A 32 -4.45 15.50 15.57
CA PRO A 32 -5.06 14.43 16.35
C PRO A 32 -5.23 13.09 15.62
N CYS A 33 -5.07 13.06 14.30
CA CYS A 33 -5.38 11.91 13.47
C CYS A 33 -4.13 11.10 13.15
N CYS A 34 -4.12 9.83 13.56
CA CYS A 34 -3.05 8.90 13.24
C CYS A 34 -3.33 8.23 11.90
N SER A 35 -2.61 8.63 10.85
CA SER A 35 -2.78 8.08 9.51
C SER A 35 -2.36 6.62 9.37
N GLN A 36 -2.64 6.04 8.20
CA GLN A 36 -2.27 4.66 7.87
C GLN A 36 -0.77 4.37 8.08
N TYR A 37 0.09 5.37 7.90
CA TYR A 37 1.56 5.24 7.98
C TYR A 37 2.13 5.57 9.36
N GLY A 38 1.27 5.76 10.37
CA GLY A 38 1.71 6.09 11.73
C GLY A 38 2.17 7.54 11.88
N ASP A 39 1.70 8.44 11.02
CA ASP A 39 1.95 9.89 11.10
C ASP A 39 0.72 10.63 11.60
N CYS A 40 0.93 11.58 12.51
CA CYS A 40 -0.07 12.45 13.09
C CYS A 40 -0.31 13.70 12.24
N GLY A 41 -1.57 14.04 12.01
CA GLY A 41 -1.95 15.22 11.23
C GLY A 41 -3.42 15.62 11.36
N VAL A 42 -3.83 16.48 10.44
CA VAL A 42 -5.22 16.94 10.23
C VAL A 42 -5.63 16.68 8.77
N GLY A 43 -6.89 16.93 8.42
CA GLY A 43 -7.32 16.86 7.02
C GLY A 43 -7.27 15.44 6.48
N ALA A 44 -6.46 15.21 5.43
CA ALA A 44 -6.38 13.90 4.79
C ALA A 44 -5.84 12.79 5.73
N PHE A 45 -5.11 13.16 6.79
CA PHE A 45 -4.69 12.22 7.85
C PHE A 45 -5.86 11.67 8.66
N CYS A 46 -6.97 12.40 8.71
CA CYS A 46 -8.19 12.01 9.40
C CYS A 46 -9.16 11.22 8.51
N LEU A 47 -8.93 11.20 7.20
CA LEU A 47 -9.71 10.40 6.24
C LEU A 47 -9.21 8.95 6.26
N GLY A 48 -9.62 8.18 5.24
CA GLY A 48 -9.47 6.73 5.30
C GLY A 48 -8.06 6.25 5.63
N GLY A 49 -7.97 5.29 6.55
CA GLY A 49 -6.74 4.75 7.12
C GLY A 49 -6.36 5.38 8.46
N CYS A 50 -7.17 6.31 8.98
CA CYS A 50 -6.96 6.91 10.29
C CYS A 50 -7.27 5.91 11.42
N ASP A 51 -6.29 5.52 12.23
CA ASP A 51 -6.48 4.56 13.33
C ASP A 51 -6.98 5.29 14.60
N PRO A 52 -8.23 5.09 15.05
CA PRO A 52 -8.78 5.78 16.22
C PRO A 52 -8.15 5.33 17.54
N ARG A 53 -7.46 4.17 17.57
CA ARG A 53 -6.77 3.65 18.76
C ARG A 53 -5.47 4.40 19.04
N MET A 54 -4.80 4.81 17.97
CA MET A 54 -3.52 5.55 17.98
C MET A 54 -3.71 7.08 17.83
N SER A 55 -4.92 7.51 17.52
CA SER A 55 -5.30 8.93 17.46
C SER A 55 -5.49 9.54 18.86
N PHE A 56 -5.60 10.87 18.92
CA PHE A 56 -5.78 11.62 20.17
C PHE A 56 -7.00 11.10 20.97
N ASN A 57 -8.11 10.85 20.30
CA ASN A 57 -9.31 10.22 20.84
C ASN A 57 -10.10 9.47 19.73
N LEU A 58 -11.13 8.72 20.13
CA LEU A 58 -11.95 7.91 19.19
C LEU A 58 -12.68 8.75 18.13
N SER A 59 -12.95 10.04 18.39
CA SER A 59 -13.62 10.94 17.44
C SER A 59 -12.65 11.75 16.59
N SER A 60 -11.35 11.46 16.64
CA SER A 60 -10.33 12.18 15.86
C SER A 60 -10.44 11.85 14.37
N CYS A 61 -10.67 10.58 14.04
CA CYS A 61 -10.85 10.12 12.67
C CYS A 61 -12.23 10.51 12.13
N VAL A 62 -12.30 10.82 10.85
CA VAL A 62 -13.55 11.06 10.13
C VAL A 62 -14.29 9.73 10.00
N PRO A 63 -15.61 9.68 10.27
CA PRO A 63 -16.42 8.49 10.05
C PRO A 63 -16.24 7.89 8.64
N ALA A 64 -16.02 6.58 8.58
CA ALA A 64 -15.68 5.85 7.37
C ALA A 64 -16.95 5.59 6.50
N PRO A 65 -17.05 6.05 5.24
CA PRO A 65 -18.26 5.86 4.44
C PRO A 65 -18.63 4.38 4.25
N VAL A 66 -19.90 4.04 4.41
CA VAL A 66 -20.42 2.68 4.21
C VAL A 66 -20.41 2.31 2.71
N CYS A 67 -20.04 1.06 2.42
CA CYS A 67 -20.04 0.45 1.08
C CYS A 67 -21.46 0.31 0.50
N SER A 68 -21.57 0.47 -0.81
CA SER A 68 -22.72 0.05 -1.62
C SER A 68 -22.25 -0.83 -2.78
N ASP A 69 -23.06 -1.81 -3.18
CA ASP A 69 -22.72 -2.68 -4.31
C ASP A 69 -22.37 -1.84 -5.54
N LYS A 70 -21.20 -2.10 -6.12
CA LYS A 70 -20.66 -1.29 -7.21
C LYS A 70 -19.64 -2.06 -8.02
N THR A 71 -19.69 -1.86 -9.34
CA THR A 71 -18.62 -2.22 -10.26
C THR A 71 -17.96 -0.96 -10.80
N THR A 72 -16.67 -0.79 -10.54
CA THR A 72 -15.84 0.23 -11.19
C THR A 72 -15.13 -0.39 -12.38
N LYS A 73 -15.46 0.09 -13.59
CA LYS A 73 -14.68 -0.20 -14.80
C LYS A 73 -13.66 0.91 -15.02
N PHE A 74 -12.38 0.57 -15.05
CA PHE A 74 -11.30 1.55 -15.19
C PHE A 74 -11.03 1.93 -16.64
N THR A 75 -12.07 2.28 -17.39
CA THR A 75 -11.93 2.70 -18.79
C THR A 75 -11.20 4.03 -18.94
N ASN A 76 -11.20 4.85 -17.89
CA ASN A 76 -10.49 6.11 -17.77
C ASN A 76 -10.22 6.42 -16.26
N LEU A 77 -9.79 7.64 -15.93
CA LEU A 77 -9.50 8.06 -14.55
C LEU A 77 -10.68 8.79 -13.86
N ASP A 78 -11.88 8.82 -14.44
CA ASP A 78 -13.00 9.64 -13.94
C ASP A 78 -13.51 9.19 -12.57
N SER A 79 -13.38 7.90 -12.23
CA SER A 79 -13.74 7.36 -10.91
C SER A 79 -12.69 7.62 -9.84
N ILE A 80 -11.51 8.11 -10.22
CA ILE A 80 -10.35 8.31 -9.35
C ILE A 80 -10.18 9.80 -9.02
N VAL A 81 -9.73 10.10 -7.82
CA VAL A 81 -9.34 11.44 -7.38
C VAL A 81 -8.02 11.39 -6.65
N ASP A 82 -7.18 12.39 -6.87
CA ASP A 82 -5.96 12.56 -6.10
C ASP A 82 -6.27 12.85 -4.63
N ILE A 83 -5.52 12.25 -3.71
CA ILE A 83 -5.70 12.44 -2.26
C ILE A 83 -5.68 13.91 -1.83
N SER A 84 -4.90 14.77 -2.50
CA SER A 84 -4.84 16.21 -2.22
C SER A 84 -6.10 16.99 -2.61
N LYS A 85 -7.07 16.31 -3.23
CA LYS A 85 -8.36 16.89 -3.66
C LYS A 85 -9.54 16.16 -3.04
N TYR A 86 -9.31 15.13 -2.23
CA TYR A 86 -10.37 14.32 -1.66
C TYR A 86 -10.69 14.75 -0.22
N TYR A 87 -11.95 15.10 0.01
CA TYR A 87 -12.46 15.56 1.31
C TYR A 87 -13.34 14.52 2.04
N GLY A 88 -13.42 13.27 1.56
CA GLY A 88 -14.24 12.23 2.19
C GLY A 88 -15.64 12.02 1.58
N ASP A 89 -15.92 12.63 0.43
CA ASP A 89 -17.19 12.47 -0.29
C ASP A 89 -17.15 11.28 -1.26
N SER A 90 -17.51 10.09 -0.76
CA SER A 90 -17.55 8.84 -1.53
C SER A 90 -18.62 8.80 -2.62
N THR A 91 -19.53 9.78 -2.67
CA THR A 91 -20.56 9.84 -3.72
C THR A 91 -20.03 10.44 -5.02
N LYS A 92 -18.91 11.16 -4.97
CA LYS A 92 -18.32 11.83 -6.13
C LYS A 92 -17.29 10.98 -6.85
N LYS A 93 -16.58 10.14 -6.11
CA LYS A 93 -15.41 9.40 -6.56
C LYS A 93 -15.37 8.05 -5.87
N ASP A 94 -14.99 7.03 -6.61
CA ASP A 94 -14.97 5.64 -6.10
C ASP A 94 -13.61 5.31 -5.48
N TRP A 95 -12.54 5.98 -5.95
CA TRP A 95 -11.17 5.69 -5.56
C TRP A 95 -10.37 6.95 -5.28
N VAL A 96 -9.48 6.87 -4.29
CA VAL A 96 -8.48 7.89 -3.98
C VAL A 96 -7.11 7.37 -4.40
N ALA A 97 -6.36 8.19 -5.13
CA ALA A 97 -4.99 7.88 -5.56
C ALA A 97 -3.95 8.57 -4.68
N GLN A 98 -2.91 7.81 -4.34
CA GLN A 98 -1.59 8.30 -3.95
C GLN A 98 -0.58 7.76 -4.96
N GLY A 99 0.17 8.64 -5.61
CA GLY A 99 0.99 8.28 -6.77
C GLY A 99 0.31 8.66 -8.09
N GLU A 100 0.80 8.11 -9.20
CA GLU A 100 0.45 8.56 -10.54
C GLU A 100 -0.21 7.44 -11.34
N PRO A 101 -1.54 7.25 -11.22
CA PRO A 101 -2.25 6.33 -12.09
C PRO A 101 -2.32 6.89 -13.52
N ALA A 102 -2.22 6.00 -14.51
CA ALA A 102 -2.35 6.35 -15.93
C ALA A 102 -3.46 5.53 -16.58
N SER A 103 -4.18 6.08 -17.55
CA SER A 103 -5.16 5.30 -18.33
C SER A 103 -4.52 4.76 -19.61
N ARG A 104 -4.77 3.48 -19.91
CA ARG A 104 -4.29 2.83 -21.13
C ARG A 104 -5.21 1.69 -21.53
N ASP A 105 -5.59 1.63 -22.81
CA ASP A 105 -6.29 0.50 -23.43
C ASP A 105 -7.55 0.03 -22.65
N GLY A 106 -8.32 0.98 -22.13
CA GLY A 106 -9.54 0.69 -21.35
C GLY A 106 -9.29 0.13 -19.96
N SER A 107 -8.09 0.34 -19.41
CA SER A 107 -7.67 -0.03 -18.06
C SER A 107 -6.95 1.15 -17.36
N VAL A 108 -6.76 1.04 -16.05
CA VAL A 108 -5.84 1.89 -15.28
C VAL A 108 -4.54 1.16 -15.02
N LEU A 109 -3.43 1.86 -15.22
CA LEU A 109 -2.10 1.46 -14.80
C LEU A 109 -1.80 2.12 -13.47
N LEU A 110 -1.40 1.32 -12.48
CA LEU A 110 -0.71 1.85 -11.31
C LEU A 110 0.76 1.89 -11.65
N THR A 111 1.39 3.06 -11.59
CA THR A 111 2.76 3.24 -12.04
C THR A 111 3.73 3.33 -10.86
N MET A 112 4.96 2.89 -11.09
CA MET A 112 6.09 3.07 -10.19
C MET A 112 7.30 3.56 -11.00
N PRO A 113 7.40 4.88 -11.22
CA PRO A 113 8.60 5.49 -11.80
C PRO A 113 9.86 5.19 -11.00
N LYS A 114 11.02 5.36 -11.64
CA LYS A 114 12.32 5.12 -11.01
C LYS A 114 12.45 5.89 -9.69
N ASN A 115 12.79 5.18 -8.61
CA ASN A 115 12.95 5.70 -7.25
C ASN A 115 11.67 6.31 -6.62
N SER A 116 10.48 6.02 -7.16
CA SER A 116 9.22 6.37 -6.50
C SER A 116 8.79 5.30 -5.49
N VAL A 117 7.77 5.64 -4.70
CA VAL A 117 7.13 4.71 -3.74
C VAL A 117 6.03 3.87 -4.38
N GLY A 118 5.82 4.02 -5.69
CA GLY A 118 4.73 3.40 -6.42
C GLY A 118 3.41 4.16 -6.33
N THR A 119 2.31 3.45 -6.58
CA THR A 119 0.96 4.01 -6.61
C THR A 119 0.02 3.12 -5.82
N VAL A 120 -0.86 3.74 -5.03
CA VAL A 120 -1.95 3.10 -4.30
C VAL A 120 -3.27 3.72 -4.75
N LEU A 121 -4.26 2.89 -5.07
CA LEU A 121 -5.67 3.28 -5.15
C LEU A 121 -6.41 2.68 -3.97
N ALA A 122 -7.13 3.50 -3.20
CA ALA A 122 -7.97 3.05 -2.10
C ALA A 122 -9.45 3.39 -2.37
N SER A 123 -10.37 2.45 -2.10
CA SER A 123 -11.79 2.70 -2.23
C SER A 123 -12.23 3.82 -1.27
N THR A 124 -13.16 4.66 -1.71
CA THR A 124 -13.70 5.76 -0.89
C THR A 124 -14.70 5.30 0.15
N SER A 125 -15.18 4.05 0.03
CA SER A 125 -16.09 3.39 0.97
C SER A 125 -15.46 2.13 1.59
N TYR A 126 -16.02 1.73 2.73
CA TYR A 126 -15.58 0.62 3.55
C TYR A 126 -16.60 -0.50 3.52
N MET A 127 -16.14 -1.72 3.23
CA MET A 127 -16.94 -2.93 3.36
C MET A 127 -16.72 -3.56 4.72
N TRP A 128 -17.79 -4.01 5.36
CA TRP A 128 -17.70 -4.79 6.59
C TRP A 128 -18.26 -6.18 6.31
N TYR A 129 -17.36 -7.07 5.88
CA TYR A 129 -17.67 -8.30 5.14
C TYR A 129 -18.23 -8.02 3.73
N GLY A 130 -18.29 -9.06 2.91
CA GLY A 130 -18.78 -9.01 1.53
C GLY A 130 -17.89 -9.76 0.57
N ASN A 131 -18.09 -9.53 -0.73
CA ASN A 131 -17.23 -10.05 -1.78
C ASN A 131 -16.58 -8.88 -2.50
N VAL A 132 -15.28 -8.98 -2.78
CA VAL A 132 -14.60 -8.07 -3.70
C VAL A 132 -13.87 -8.87 -4.75
N LYS A 133 -14.05 -8.47 -6.01
CA LYS A 133 -13.43 -9.11 -7.17
C LYS A 133 -12.70 -8.08 -7.99
N ALA A 134 -11.44 -8.34 -8.30
CA ALA A 134 -10.59 -7.47 -9.10
C ALA A 134 -10.06 -8.23 -10.32
N LYS A 135 -10.19 -7.62 -11.51
CA LYS A 135 -9.62 -8.14 -12.75
C LYS A 135 -8.37 -7.36 -13.11
N PHE A 136 -7.19 -7.98 -13.03
CA PHE A 136 -5.93 -7.30 -13.27
C PHE A 136 -4.79 -8.20 -13.74
N LYS A 137 -3.73 -7.54 -14.21
CA LYS A 137 -2.39 -8.10 -14.46
C LYS A 137 -1.40 -7.48 -13.50
N THR A 138 -0.47 -8.27 -13.01
CA THR A 138 0.57 -7.84 -12.08
C THR A 138 1.71 -7.14 -12.81
N SER A 139 2.63 -6.56 -12.05
CA SER A 139 3.93 -6.15 -12.55
C SER A 139 4.94 -7.30 -12.48
N ARG A 140 6.13 -7.08 -13.04
CA ARG A 140 7.24 -8.04 -13.07
C ARG A 140 8.55 -7.39 -12.65
N GLY A 141 9.54 -8.23 -12.36
CA GLY A 141 10.91 -7.81 -12.07
C GLY A 141 11.25 -7.87 -10.59
N ARG A 142 12.55 -7.84 -10.32
CA ARG A 142 13.11 -7.97 -8.97
C ARG A 142 12.73 -6.79 -8.09
N GLY A 143 12.23 -7.09 -6.89
CA GLY A 143 11.86 -6.11 -5.89
C GLY A 143 10.49 -5.46 -6.13
N VAL A 144 9.84 -5.72 -7.26
CA VAL A 144 8.53 -5.13 -7.59
C VAL A 144 7.43 -5.98 -6.99
N VAL A 145 6.49 -5.36 -6.27
CA VAL A 145 5.34 -6.05 -5.68
C VAL A 145 4.05 -5.40 -6.18
N THR A 146 3.10 -6.22 -6.61
CA THR A 146 1.71 -5.80 -6.84
C THR A 146 0.85 -6.36 -5.70
N ALA A 147 -0.11 -5.59 -5.20
CA ALA A 147 -1.00 -6.06 -4.13
C ALA A 147 -2.47 -5.66 -4.34
N PHE A 148 -3.35 -6.53 -3.86
CA PHE A 148 -4.80 -6.33 -3.77
C PHE A 148 -5.24 -6.68 -2.35
N ILE A 149 -5.64 -5.67 -1.58
CA ILE A 149 -5.74 -5.72 -0.12
C ILE A 149 -7.10 -5.22 0.34
N LEU A 150 -7.69 -5.85 1.34
CA LEU A 150 -8.68 -5.25 2.24
C LEU A 150 -7.97 -4.78 3.50
N LEU A 151 -7.95 -3.48 3.79
CA LEU A 151 -7.29 -2.91 4.97
C LEU A 151 -8.24 -2.03 5.78
N SER A 152 -8.41 -2.39 7.06
CA SER A 152 -9.20 -1.61 8.02
C SER A 152 -8.38 -0.51 8.68
N ASP A 153 -9.07 0.48 9.24
CA ASP A 153 -8.46 1.58 9.99
C ASP A 153 -7.71 1.09 11.24
N VAL A 154 -8.15 -0.04 11.80
CA VAL A 154 -7.50 -0.71 12.94
C VAL A 154 -6.57 -1.84 12.49
N LYS A 155 -6.19 -1.89 11.21
CA LYS A 155 -5.17 -2.79 10.66
C LYS A 155 -5.58 -4.27 10.60
N ASP A 156 -6.86 -4.57 10.54
CA ASP A 156 -7.27 -5.87 10.00
C ASP A 156 -6.97 -5.88 8.50
N GLU A 157 -6.38 -6.96 8.02
CA GLU A 157 -5.87 -7.08 6.65
C GLU A 157 -6.23 -8.43 6.04
N ILE A 158 -6.59 -8.43 4.75
CA ILE A 158 -6.76 -9.62 3.91
C ILE A 158 -6.18 -9.29 2.55
N ASP A 159 -5.21 -10.06 2.07
CA ASP A 159 -4.46 -9.66 0.88
C ASP A 159 -4.23 -10.78 -0.13
N TYR A 160 -3.99 -10.32 -1.35
CA TYR A 160 -3.15 -10.97 -2.33
C TYR A 160 -1.89 -10.14 -2.55
N GLU A 161 -0.73 -10.80 -2.58
CA GLU A 161 0.54 -10.22 -2.99
C GLU A 161 1.18 -11.02 -4.14
N PHE A 162 1.79 -10.29 -5.06
CA PHE A 162 2.47 -10.83 -6.24
C PHE A 162 3.87 -10.27 -6.31
N VAL A 163 4.85 -11.16 -6.13
CA VAL A 163 6.26 -10.80 -6.20
C VAL A 163 6.70 -10.89 -7.66
N GLY A 164 7.24 -9.81 -8.22
CA GLY A 164 7.52 -9.70 -9.66
C GLY A 164 8.55 -10.69 -10.24
N VAL A 165 9.27 -11.44 -9.39
CA VAL A 165 10.15 -12.55 -9.83
C VAL A 165 9.44 -13.90 -9.91
N ASP A 166 8.23 -14.01 -9.38
CA ASP A 166 7.38 -15.19 -9.41
C ASP A 166 6.02 -14.83 -10.03
N LEU A 167 5.88 -15.12 -11.32
CA LEU A 167 4.70 -14.75 -12.10
C LEU A 167 3.62 -15.83 -12.11
N GLU A 168 3.82 -16.96 -11.41
CA GLU A 168 2.90 -18.12 -11.41
C GLU A 168 2.31 -18.42 -10.03
N THR A 169 2.51 -17.49 -9.08
CA THR A 169 2.00 -17.61 -7.70
C THR A 169 1.31 -16.33 -7.26
N ALA A 170 0.08 -16.48 -6.74
CA ALA A 170 -0.59 -15.48 -5.93
C ALA A 170 -0.35 -15.85 -4.45
N GLN A 171 0.34 -15.00 -3.71
CA GLN A 171 0.48 -15.16 -2.26
C GLN A 171 -0.75 -14.57 -1.60
N THR A 172 -1.26 -15.23 -0.58
CA THR A 172 -2.44 -14.81 0.19
C THR A 172 -2.05 -14.71 1.65
N ASN A 173 -2.51 -13.67 2.33
CA ASN A 173 -2.27 -13.50 3.75
C ASN A 173 -3.43 -12.77 4.42
N TYR A 174 -3.37 -12.73 5.75
CA TYR A 174 -4.25 -11.91 6.55
C TYR A 174 -3.58 -11.53 7.87
N TYR A 175 -3.94 -10.39 8.41
CA TYR A 175 -3.49 -9.90 9.71
C TYR A 175 -4.67 -9.44 10.56
N PHE A 176 -4.59 -9.71 11.86
CA PHE A 176 -5.53 -9.15 12.83
C PHE A 176 -4.87 -7.97 13.52
N GLN A 177 -5.50 -6.80 13.41
CA GLN A 177 -5.07 -5.58 14.07
C GLN A 177 -3.59 -5.18 13.90
N GLY A 178 -3.01 -5.53 12.75
CA GLY A 178 -1.62 -5.23 12.40
C GLY A 178 -0.60 -6.01 13.23
N ILE A 179 -1.02 -7.13 13.83
CA ILE A 179 -0.14 -8.06 14.49
C ILE A 179 0.37 -9.04 13.44
N PRO A 180 1.68 -9.01 13.10
CA PRO A 180 2.23 -9.92 12.12
C PRO A 180 2.25 -11.35 12.65
N ASP A 181 1.78 -12.25 11.79
CA ASP A 181 1.98 -13.68 11.94
C ASP A 181 2.40 -14.25 10.58
N TYR A 182 3.69 -14.56 10.48
CA TYR A 182 4.32 -15.04 9.24
C TYR A 182 3.95 -16.49 8.89
N HIS A 183 3.16 -17.17 9.73
CA HIS A 183 2.67 -18.52 9.47
C HIS A 183 1.31 -18.53 8.75
N ASN A 184 0.69 -17.36 8.58
CA ASN A 184 -0.62 -17.23 7.94
C ASN A 184 -0.56 -17.11 6.41
N SER A 185 0.62 -17.11 5.80
CA SER A 185 0.72 -17.06 4.34
C SER A 185 0.27 -18.37 3.67
N GLY A 186 -0.23 -18.26 2.45
CA GLY A 186 -0.59 -19.40 1.59
C GLY A 186 -0.46 -19.04 0.14
N ASN A 187 -0.18 -20.02 -0.72
CA ASN A 187 0.07 -19.79 -2.14
C ASN A 187 -1.01 -20.44 -3.00
N ILE A 188 -1.42 -19.74 -4.05
CA ILE A 188 -2.29 -20.25 -5.11
C ILE A 188 -1.48 -20.23 -6.40
N SER A 189 -1.33 -21.39 -7.06
CA SER A 189 -0.67 -21.50 -8.36
C SER A 189 -1.64 -21.14 -9.49
N LEU A 190 -1.16 -20.39 -10.48
CA LEU A 190 -1.93 -19.89 -11.61
C LEU A 190 -1.01 -19.68 -12.83
N SER A 191 -1.58 -19.31 -13.97
CA SER A 191 -0.77 -18.94 -15.14
C SER A 191 -0.11 -17.58 -14.97
N ASP A 192 0.81 -17.26 -15.89
CA ASP A 192 1.55 -16.00 -15.93
C ASP A 192 0.66 -14.77 -15.65
N THR A 193 0.94 -14.11 -14.53
CA THR A 193 0.17 -12.98 -13.98
C THR A 193 0.48 -11.64 -14.64
N PHE A 194 1.61 -11.53 -15.36
CA PHE A 194 2.00 -10.31 -16.06
C PHE A 194 1.36 -10.20 -17.44
N HIS A 195 1.24 -11.33 -18.15
CA HIS A 195 0.69 -11.39 -19.50
C HIS A 195 -0.83 -11.61 -19.50
N ASN A 196 -1.37 -12.37 -18.54
CA ASN A 196 -2.78 -12.76 -18.51
C ASN A 196 -3.57 -11.96 -17.48
N PHE A 197 -4.77 -11.54 -17.87
CA PHE A 197 -5.75 -11.06 -16.89
C PHE A 197 -6.30 -12.25 -16.12
N HIS A 198 -6.36 -12.09 -14.81
CA HIS A 198 -7.02 -13.02 -13.90
C HIS A 198 -8.09 -12.29 -13.09
N ASP A 199 -9.13 -13.02 -12.69
CA ASP A 199 -10.12 -12.55 -11.73
C ASP A 199 -9.73 -13.04 -10.33
N TYR A 200 -9.32 -12.11 -9.45
CA TYR A 200 -9.00 -12.40 -8.05
C TYR A 200 -10.16 -11.99 -7.17
N GLU A 201 -10.65 -12.87 -6.31
CA GLU A 201 -11.83 -12.62 -5.49
C GLU A 201 -11.57 -12.96 -4.03
N ILE A 202 -11.88 -12.01 -3.14
CA ILE A 202 -11.94 -12.24 -1.69
C ILE A 202 -13.42 -12.32 -1.32
N ARG A 203 -13.84 -13.45 -0.78
CA ARG A 203 -15.14 -13.59 -0.11
C ARG A 203 -14.91 -13.61 1.38
N TRP A 204 -15.47 -12.64 2.08
CA TRP A 204 -15.22 -12.44 3.49
C TRP A 204 -16.55 -12.37 4.24
N THR A 205 -16.71 -13.27 5.21
CA THR A 205 -17.87 -13.31 6.10
C THR A 205 -17.39 -13.27 7.55
N PRO A 206 -18.29 -13.12 8.54
CA PRO A 206 -17.90 -13.22 9.95
C PRO A 206 -17.21 -14.53 10.34
N ASP A 207 -17.41 -15.59 9.55
CA ASP A 207 -16.97 -16.94 9.87
C ASP A 207 -15.77 -17.41 9.03
N LYS A 208 -15.56 -16.87 7.83
CA LYS A 208 -14.46 -17.32 6.96
C LYS A 208 -14.01 -16.27 5.93
N ILE A 209 -12.80 -16.48 5.43
CA ILE A 209 -12.25 -15.82 4.24
C ILE A 209 -12.00 -16.90 3.19
N GLU A 210 -12.41 -16.65 1.95
CA GLU A 210 -12.06 -17.45 0.79
C GLU A 210 -11.35 -16.58 -0.25
N TRP A 211 -10.21 -17.06 -0.73
CA TRP A 211 -9.45 -16.48 -1.82
C TRP A 211 -9.68 -17.34 -3.07
N LEU A 212 -10.17 -16.72 -4.14
CA LEU A 212 -10.42 -17.36 -5.42
C LEU A 212 -9.56 -16.73 -6.53
N VAL A 213 -9.20 -17.57 -7.50
CA VAL A 213 -8.61 -17.15 -8.77
C VAL A 213 -9.45 -17.76 -9.88
N ASP A 214 -9.91 -16.94 -10.82
CA ASP A 214 -10.74 -17.33 -11.97
C ASP A 214 -11.96 -18.18 -11.56
N GLY A 215 -12.60 -17.78 -10.45
CA GLY A 215 -13.78 -18.44 -9.89
C GLY A 215 -13.51 -19.74 -9.12
N GLN A 216 -12.25 -20.17 -8.99
CA GLN A 216 -11.86 -21.37 -8.24
C GLN A 216 -11.33 -21.00 -6.87
N VAL A 217 -11.83 -21.63 -5.81
CA VAL A 217 -11.32 -21.44 -4.44
C VAL A 217 -9.92 -22.06 -4.34
N GLY A 218 -8.92 -21.20 -4.15
CA GLY A 218 -7.54 -21.62 -3.92
C GLY A 218 -7.21 -21.75 -2.43
N ARG A 219 -7.89 -20.97 -1.57
CA ARG A 219 -7.69 -21.03 -0.12
C ARG A 219 -8.96 -20.65 0.65
N THR A 220 -9.17 -21.31 1.78
CA THR A 220 -10.17 -20.94 2.79
C THR A 220 -9.49 -20.81 4.15
N LYS A 221 -9.84 -19.79 4.93
CA LYS A 221 -9.46 -19.64 6.33
C LYS A 221 -10.72 -19.45 7.18
N GLU A 222 -10.98 -20.41 8.04
CA GLU A 222 -12.09 -20.35 8.98
C GLU A 222 -11.68 -19.54 10.23
N ARG A 223 -12.57 -18.67 10.71
CA ARG A 223 -12.38 -17.90 11.94
C ARG A 223 -12.12 -18.81 13.13
N LYS A 224 -12.82 -19.95 13.23
CA LYS A 224 -12.65 -20.92 14.32
C LYS A 224 -11.22 -21.49 14.42
N ASP A 225 -10.40 -21.34 13.36
CA ASP A 225 -9.01 -21.79 13.32
C ASP A 225 -8.02 -20.64 13.65
N THR A 226 -8.50 -19.56 14.26
CA THR A 226 -7.72 -18.36 14.61
C THR A 226 -7.76 -18.03 16.10
N TRP A 227 -8.24 -18.95 16.94
CA TRP A 227 -8.24 -18.76 18.38
C TRP A 227 -6.82 -18.58 18.89
N ASN A 228 -6.58 -17.51 19.64
CA ASN A 228 -5.33 -17.32 20.36
C ASN A 228 -5.58 -17.47 21.85
N GLU A 229 -4.97 -18.49 22.46
CA GLU A 229 -5.13 -18.78 23.89
C GLU A 229 -4.52 -17.71 24.79
N THR A 230 -3.53 -16.95 24.31
CA THR A 230 -2.88 -15.91 25.14
C THR A 230 -3.75 -14.66 25.22
N SER A 231 -4.30 -14.21 24.10
CA SER A 231 -5.16 -13.03 24.05
C SER A 231 -6.64 -13.33 24.28
N GLN A 232 -7.02 -14.62 24.37
CA GLN A 232 -8.41 -15.09 24.51
C GLN A 232 -9.32 -14.47 23.45
N SER A 233 -8.84 -14.42 22.21
CA SER A 233 -9.54 -13.76 21.11
C SER A 233 -9.27 -14.43 19.76
N TRP A 234 -10.22 -14.23 18.85
CA TRP A 234 -10.11 -14.66 17.46
C TRP A 234 -9.23 -13.68 16.70
N MET A 235 -8.04 -14.11 16.29
CA MET A 235 -7.12 -13.35 15.44
C MET A 235 -7.62 -13.39 13.99
N PHE A 236 -8.82 -12.89 13.74
CA PHE A 236 -9.49 -12.92 12.44
C PHE A 236 -9.93 -11.51 12.03
N PRO A 237 -9.67 -11.08 10.77
CA PRO A 237 -10.13 -9.81 10.24
C PRO A 237 -11.64 -9.64 10.39
N GLN A 238 -12.06 -8.57 11.07
CA GLN A 238 -13.44 -8.46 11.53
C GLN A 238 -13.96 -7.01 11.56
N THR A 239 -13.24 -6.05 11.02
CA THR A 239 -13.59 -4.62 11.06
C THR A 239 -13.68 -4.00 9.66
N PRO A 240 -14.53 -2.98 9.45
CA PRO A 240 -14.73 -2.37 8.13
C PRO A 240 -13.42 -2.01 7.44
N ALA A 241 -13.25 -2.45 6.19
CA ALA A 241 -12.02 -2.33 5.44
C ALA A 241 -12.24 -1.67 4.08
N ARG A 242 -11.24 -0.92 3.61
CA ARG A 242 -11.19 -0.42 2.23
C ARG A 242 -10.51 -1.43 1.35
N VAL A 243 -10.90 -1.44 0.08
CA VAL A 243 -10.14 -2.10 -0.96
C VAL A 243 -8.96 -1.22 -1.34
N GLN A 244 -7.76 -1.78 -1.37
CA GLN A 244 -6.54 -1.13 -1.86
C GLN A 244 -5.92 -1.94 -2.99
N LEU A 245 -5.54 -1.24 -4.05
CA LEU A 245 -4.80 -1.77 -5.18
C LEU A 245 -3.46 -1.04 -5.20
N SER A 246 -2.34 -1.76 -5.33
CA SER A 246 -1.05 -1.08 -5.33
C SER A 246 0.01 -1.76 -6.17
N ILE A 247 1.00 -0.95 -6.54
CA ILE A 247 2.34 -1.38 -6.92
C ILE A 247 3.32 -0.66 -6.01
N TRP A 248 4.30 -1.37 -5.45
CA TRP A 248 5.25 -0.79 -4.50
C TRP A 248 6.64 -1.46 -4.56
N PRO A 249 7.71 -0.75 -4.13
CA PRO A 249 9.08 -1.25 -4.24
C PRO A 249 9.46 -2.09 -3.01
N GLY A 250 9.02 -3.35 -2.94
CA GLY A 250 9.40 -4.29 -1.88
C GLY A 250 10.90 -4.47 -1.72
N GLY A 251 11.65 -4.39 -2.83
CA GLY A 251 13.10 -4.43 -2.88
C GLY A 251 13.82 -3.10 -2.60
N ALA A 252 13.13 -2.06 -2.11
CA ALA A 252 13.76 -0.79 -1.77
C ALA A 252 14.80 -0.96 -0.66
N SER A 253 15.93 -0.24 -0.75
CA SER A 253 17.02 -0.30 0.23
C SER A 253 16.65 0.23 1.62
N THR A 254 15.53 0.96 1.73
CA THR A 254 14.97 1.46 2.98
C THR A 254 14.14 0.41 3.72
N ASN A 255 13.74 -0.68 3.06
CA ASN A 255 12.93 -1.73 3.67
C ASN A 255 13.80 -2.68 4.50
N ALA A 256 13.17 -3.41 5.43
CA ALA A 256 13.84 -4.47 6.17
C ALA A 256 14.40 -5.55 5.22
N LYS A 257 15.54 -6.12 5.59
CA LYS A 257 16.21 -7.16 4.77
C LYS A 257 15.29 -8.32 4.42
N GLY A 258 14.44 -8.77 5.35
CA GLY A 258 13.48 -9.84 5.09
C GLY A 258 12.50 -9.51 3.97
N THR A 259 11.99 -8.28 3.94
CA THR A 259 11.10 -7.78 2.88
C THR A 259 11.82 -7.72 1.54
N VAL A 260 13.05 -7.22 1.51
CA VAL A 260 13.86 -7.17 0.28
C VAL A 260 14.13 -8.58 -0.26
N ASP A 261 14.50 -9.51 0.61
CA ASP A 261 14.77 -10.90 0.22
C ASP A 261 13.49 -11.60 -0.30
N TRP A 262 12.36 -11.40 0.39
CA TRP A 262 11.05 -11.92 -0.03
C TRP A 262 10.61 -11.37 -1.40
N ALA A 263 10.85 -10.08 -1.66
CA ALA A 263 10.55 -9.45 -2.95
C ALA A 263 11.50 -9.88 -4.10
N GLY A 264 12.37 -10.87 -3.86
CA GLY A 264 13.32 -11.40 -4.84
C GLY A 264 14.66 -10.66 -4.88
N GLY A 265 14.88 -9.69 -4.00
CA GLY A 265 16.10 -8.89 -3.88
C GLY A 265 15.91 -7.40 -4.22
N PRO A 266 17.01 -6.65 -4.36
CA PRO A 266 16.96 -5.20 -4.59
C PRO A 266 16.29 -4.81 -5.91
N MET A 267 15.64 -3.65 -5.93
CA MET A 267 15.03 -3.06 -7.13
C MET A 267 16.00 -3.05 -8.32
N ASP A 268 15.55 -3.52 -9.48
CA ASP A 268 16.28 -3.38 -10.75
C ASP A 268 15.79 -2.15 -11.53
N TRP A 269 16.30 -0.97 -11.18
CA TRP A 269 15.94 0.28 -11.84
C TRP A 269 16.51 0.46 -13.25
N ASP A 270 17.17 -0.56 -13.81
CA ASP A 270 17.64 -0.61 -15.19
C ASP A 270 16.93 -1.72 -15.98
N ALA A 271 15.83 -2.26 -15.46
CA ALA A 271 14.96 -3.21 -16.16
C ALA A 271 14.39 -2.63 -17.46
N GLU A 272 13.98 -3.50 -18.39
CA GLU A 272 13.44 -3.13 -19.70
C GLU A 272 12.23 -2.20 -19.59
N ASP A 273 11.32 -2.47 -18.65
CA ASP A 273 10.11 -1.66 -18.46
C ASP A 273 10.47 -0.21 -18.06
N ILE A 274 11.48 -0.03 -17.20
CA ILE A 274 12.00 1.30 -16.84
C ILE A 274 12.65 1.98 -18.06
N LYS A 275 13.46 1.25 -18.84
CA LYS A 275 14.17 1.83 -20.00
C LYS A 275 13.23 2.22 -21.14
N ASN A 276 12.20 1.41 -21.40
CA ASN A 276 11.34 1.54 -22.56
C ASN A 276 10.07 2.36 -22.26
N VAL A 277 9.52 2.22 -21.05
CA VAL A 277 8.23 2.82 -20.65
C VAL A 277 8.43 3.93 -19.60
N GLY A 278 9.52 3.88 -18.81
CA GLY A 278 9.84 4.88 -17.78
C GLY A 278 9.39 4.51 -16.37
N TYR A 279 8.61 3.44 -16.21
CA TYR A 279 8.07 2.99 -14.93
C TYR A 279 7.77 1.49 -14.95
N PHE A 280 7.80 0.86 -13.78
CA PHE A 280 7.08 -0.41 -13.57
C PHE A 280 5.58 -0.14 -13.46
N TYR A 281 4.74 -1.11 -13.80
CA TYR A 281 3.29 -0.92 -13.71
C TYR A 281 2.53 -2.23 -13.43
N ALA A 282 1.37 -2.09 -12.81
CA ALA A 282 0.32 -3.11 -12.73
C ALA A 282 -0.95 -2.60 -13.42
N THR A 283 -1.72 -3.47 -14.06
CA THR A 283 -2.85 -3.08 -14.94
C THR A 283 -4.17 -3.59 -14.38
N PHE A 284 -5.06 -2.70 -13.94
CA PHE A 284 -6.38 -3.04 -13.41
C PHE A 284 -7.48 -2.64 -14.39
N SER A 285 -8.36 -3.59 -14.72
CA SER A 285 -9.47 -3.37 -15.65
C SER A 285 -10.77 -3.08 -14.92
N GLU A 286 -11.07 -3.83 -13.86
CA GLU A 286 -12.35 -3.74 -13.16
C GLU A 286 -12.21 -4.16 -11.69
N VAL A 287 -12.99 -3.51 -10.82
CA VAL A 287 -13.26 -3.99 -9.45
C VAL A 287 -14.76 -4.01 -9.21
N THR A 288 -15.28 -5.13 -8.72
CA THR A 288 -16.65 -5.29 -8.25
C THR A 288 -16.66 -5.52 -6.74
N MET A 289 -17.43 -4.72 -6.02
CA MET A 289 -17.66 -4.83 -4.58
C MET A 289 -19.14 -5.18 -4.36
N GLU A 290 -19.37 -6.24 -3.60
CA GLU A 290 -20.69 -6.67 -3.10
C GLU A 290 -20.65 -6.60 -1.58
N CYS A 291 -21.35 -5.64 -0.98
CA CYS A 291 -21.25 -5.34 0.44
C CYS A 291 -22.16 -6.26 1.24
N TYR A 292 -21.66 -6.81 2.35
CA TYR A 292 -22.50 -7.59 3.25
C TYR A 292 -23.56 -6.70 3.92
N ASN A 293 -24.77 -7.23 4.05
CA ASN A 293 -25.89 -6.56 4.71
C ASN A 293 -26.58 -7.50 5.72
N ALA A 294 -25.94 -7.68 6.87
CA ALA A 294 -26.55 -8.41 7.97
C ALA A 294 -27.75 -7.64 8.53
N LYS A 295 -28.78 -8.36 9.01
CA LYS A 295 -29.93 -7.75 9.70
C LYS A 295 -29.57 -7.18 11.07
N SER A 296 -28.51 -7.70 11.68
CA SER A 296 -27.98 -7.30 12.99
C SER A 296 -26.46 -7.38 12.94
N ALA A 297 -25.80 -6.60 13.78
CA ALA A 297 -24.35 -6.65 13.91
C ALA A 297 -23.88 -8.08 14.28
N PRO A 298 -22.67 -8.48 13.84
CA PRO A 298 -21.73 -7.71 13.01
C PRO A 298 -22.07 -7.76 11.51
N GLY A 299 -21.60 -6.77 10.73
CA GLY A 299 -21.74 -6.75 9.26
C GLY A 299 -23.00 -6.06 8.72
N THR A 300 -23.57 -5.11 9.47
CA THR A 300 -24.64 -4.25 8.94
C THR A 300 -24.04 -3.16 8.03
N ASN A 301 -24.80 -2.69 7.04
CA ASN A 301 -24.42 -1.58 6.15
C ASN A 301 -25.57 -0.59 5.92
N ASN A 302 -26.43 -0.39 6.93
CA ASN A 302 -27.68 0.37 6.80
C ASN A 302 -27.50 1.86 7.14
N GLY A 303 -26.39 2.23 7.76
CA GLY A 303 -26.04 3.61 8.07
C GLY A 303 -25.34 4.34 6.93
N LYS A 304 -24.81 5.51 7.28
CA LYS A 304 -24.01 6.37 6.40
C LYS A 304 -22.51 6.09 6.57
N SER A 305 -22.08 5.76 7.78
CA SER A 305 -20.66 5.68 8.12
C SER A 305 -20.39 4.71 9.27
N TYR A 306 -19.21 4.10 9.28
CA TYR A 306 -18.68 3.35 10.41
C TYR A 306 -17.81 4.22 11.33
N THR A 307 -17.92 3.98 12.63
CA THR A 307 -17.02 4.51 13.68
C THR A 307 -16.73 3.42 14.72
N PHE A 308 -15.87 3.71 15.69
CA PHE A 308 -15.58 2.81 16.81
C PHE A 308 -15.96 3.45 18.14
N ASN A 309 -16.68 2.73 19.00
CA ASN A 309 -17.04 3.19 20.35
C ASN A 309 -16.05 2.75 21.44
N SER A 310 -15.03 1.96 21.09
CA SER A 310 -13.98 1.49 21.99
C SER A 310 -12.66 1.33 21.24
N VAL A 311 -11.55 1.51 21.96
CA VAL A 311 -10.19 1.29 21.45
C VAL A 311 -9.85 -0.19 21.26
N THR A 312 -10.70 -1.11 21.73
CA THR A 312 -10.52 -2.56 21.48
C THR A 312 -10.49 -2.87 19.98
N GLY A 313 -11.22 -2.10 19.15
CA GLY A 313 -11.15 -2.22 17.69
C GLY A 313 -11.63 -3.57 17.17
N THR A 314 -12.52 -4.25 17.89
CA THR A 314 -13.14 -5.52 17.49
C THR A 314 -14.52 -5.28 16.88
N ASN A 315 -15.09 -6.30 16.24
CA ASN A 315 -16.33 -6.15 15.48
C ASN A 315 -17.54 -5.67 16.32
N ASP A 316 -17.58 -6.01 17.61
CA ASP A 316 -18.59 -5.58 18.58
C ASP A 316 -18.48 -4.09 18.97
N THR A 317 -17.37 -3.43 18.61
CA THR A 317 -17.13 -2.01 18.87
C THR A 317 -17.42 -1.12 17.66
N VAL A 318 -17.69 -1.73 16.50
CA VAL A 318 -18.04 -1.03 15.27
C VAL A 318 -19.47 -0.49 15.39
N VAL A 319 -19.62 0.81 15.11
CA VAL A 319 -20.91 1.50 15.08
C VAL A 319 -21.25 1.84 13.62
N ASP A 320 -22.24 1.16 13.08
CA ASP A 320 -22.92 1.52 11.83
C ASP A 320 -23.89 2.69 12.10
N GLY A 321 -23.43 3.91 11.82
CA GLY A 321 -24.05 5.15 12.29
C GLY A 321 -24.38 6.13 11.18
N LYS A 322 -24.71 7.37 11.58
CA LYS A 322 -25.11 8.46 10.67
C LYS A 322 -24.10 9.61 10.61
N GLY A 323 -22.85 9.34 10.99
CA GLY A 323 -21.78 10.33 11.02
C GLY A 323 -21.55 10.95 9.66
N ASP A 324 -21.19 12.23 9.65
CA ASP A 324 -20.76 12.88 8.41
C ASP A 324 -19.38 12.36 8.00
N THR A 325 -19.14 12.28 6.70
CA THR A 325 -17.90 11.73 6.14
C THR A 325 -17.08 12.78 5.38
N VAL A 326 -17.62 13.99 5.21
CA VAL A 326 -17.06 15.02 4.33
C VAL A 326 -16.49 16.18 5.14
N LEU A 327 -15.17 16.36 5.06
CA LEU A 327 -14.48 17.50 5.63
C LEU A 327 -14.83 18.79 4.87
N GLY A 328 -14.92 19.89 5.61
CA GLY A 328 -15.10 21.24 5.06
C GLY A 328 -13.80 21.86 4.54
N SER A 329 -12.65 21.41 5.04
CA SER A 329 -11.30 21.81 4.59
C SER A 329 -10.25 20.77 5.04
N PHE A 330 -9.00 20.90 4.57
CA PHE A 330 -7.88 20.08 5.06
C PHE A 330 -7.36 20.48 6.45
N GLU A 331 -8.00 21.44 7.11
CA GLU A 331 -7.77 21.73 8.53
C GLU A 331 -8.75 21.00 9.45
N GLY A 332 -9.77 20.35 8.87
CA GLY A 332 -10.81 19.62 9.59
C GLY A 332 -10.33 18.30 10.19
N THR A 333 -11.05 17.86 11.23
CA THR A 333 -10.84 16.58 11.92
C THR A 333 -12.19 15.90 12.16
N GLY A 334 -12.22 14.66 12.64
CA GLY A 334 -13.47 13.95 12.93
C GLY A 334 -14.37 14.67 13.95
N PHE A 335 -13.80 15.36 14.93
CA PHE A 335 -14.55 16.13 15.93
C PHE A 335 -14.71 17.61 15.57
N ASN A 336 -14.10 18.07 14.48
CA ASN A 336 -14.24 19.44 13.98
C ASN A 336 -14.17 19.46 12.44
N MET A 337 -15.16 18.83 11.80
CA MET A 337 -15.12 18.56 10.36
C MET A 337 -15.18 19.83 9.50
N MET A 338 -15.75 20.91 10.01
CA MET A 338 -16.01 22.15 9.26
C MET A 338 -15.01 23.27 9.56
N LYS A 339 -13.93 22.96 10.29
CA LYS A 339 -12.86 23.91 10.59
C LYS A 339 -12.34 24.58 9.32
N ASP A 340 -12.19 25.90 9.35
CA ASP A 340 -11.67 26.74 8.27
C ASP A 340 -12.34 26.52 6.90
N LYS A 341 -13.58 25.99 6.88
CA LYS A 341 -14.39 25.97 5.67
C LYS A 341 -14.66 27.42 5.28
N ALA A 342 -14.13 27.85 4.14
CA ALA A 342 -14.38 29.18 3.62
C ALA A 342 -15.90 29.41 3.50
N SER A 343 -16.45 30.30 4.33
CA SER A 343 -17.74 30.92 4.04
C SER A 343 -17.55 31.84 2.84
N ALA A 344 -18.57 31.98 2.00
CA ALA A 344 -18.52 32.74 0.74
C ALA A 344 -18.20 34.26 0.86
N SER A 345 -17.67 34.73 1.99
CA SER A 345 -17.41 36.14 2.30
C SER A 345 -16.03 36.44 2.92
N GLN A 346 -15.10 35.49 3.04
CA GLN A 346 -13.77 35.80 3.61
C GLN A 346 -12.70 35.97 2.53
N SER A 347 -12.14 37.19 2.48
CA SER A 347 -10.97 37.54 1.67
C SER A 347 -9.77 36.68 2.06
N ALA A 348 -8.97 36.31 1.06
CA ALA A 348 -7.84 35.40 1.18
C ALA A 348 -6.81 35.87 2.22
N ASP A 349 -6.73 35.17 3.34
CA ASP A 349 -5.53 35.19 4.18
C ASP A 349 -4.35 34.52 3.46
N LYS A 350 -3.13 34.94 3.81
CA LYS A 350 -1.88 34.41 3.25
C LYS A 350 -1.87 32.87 3.30
N PRO A 351 -1.36 32.19 2.26
CA PRO A 351 -1.23 30.74 2.27
C PRO A 351 -0.34 30.32 3.45
N LYS A 352 -0.92 29.64 4.43
CA LYS A 352 -0.15 28.89 5.42
C LYS A 352 0.52 27.73 4.69
N ASN A 353 1.79 27.46 5.01
CA ASN A 353 2.57 26.37 4.41
C ASN A 353 1.88 25.01 4.68
N THR A 354 1.20 24.45 3.69
CA THR A 354 0.38 23.22 3.75
C THR A 354 1.14 21.95 3.35
N ALA A 355 2.47 21.92 3.49
CA ALA A 355 3.29 20.75 3.14
C ALA A 355 2.96 19.47 3.95
N ALA A 356 2.24 19.59 5.07
CA ALA A 356 1.87 18.48 5.96
C ALA A 356 0.42 18.01 5.77
N THR A 357 -0.15 18.09 4.57
CA THR A 357 -1.58 17.76 4.33
C THR A 357 -1.84 16.38 3.73
N ILE A 358 -0.81 15.67 3.27
CA ILE A 358 -0.95 14.36 2.62
C ILE A 358 -0.15 13.27 3.37
N PRO A 359 -0.82 12.25 3.92
CA PRO A 359 -0.14 11.09 4.50
C PRO A 359 0.79 10.39 3.50
N GLY A 360 1.98 9.99 3.94
CA GLY A 360 2.92 9.22 3.12
C GLY A 360 3.66 10.00 2.01
N GLY A 361 3.46 11.33 1.91
CA GLY A 361 3.97 12.15 0.80
C GLY A 361 5.44 12.61 0.86
N SER A 362 6.18 12.40 1.96
CA SER A 362 7.54 12.98 2.12
C SER A 362 8.67 11.98 2.39
N THR A 363 8.38 10.69 2.51
CA THR A 363 9.37 9.63 2.74
C THR A 363 8.65 8.35 2.42
N GLY A 364 9.33 7.41 1.75
CA GLY A 364 8.88 6.03 1.54
C GLY A 364 7.86 5.61 2.57
N GLY A 365 6.58 5.65 2.18
CA GLY A 365 5.54 4.95 2.90
C GLY A 365 5.92 3.50 2.76
N THR A 366 6.69 3.01 3.72
CA THR A 366 6.82 1.59 3.98
C THR A 366 5.40 1.06 3.96
N GLY A 367 5.05 0.22 2.97
CA GLY A 367 4.01 -0.77 3.22
C GLY A 367 4.36 -1.34 4.58
N GLN A 368 3.43 -1.29 5.54
CA GLN A 368 3.74 -1.55 6.95
C GLN A 368 4.41 -2.92 7.05
N ASP A 369 5.74 -2.93 7.02
CA ASP A 369 6.50 -4.08 7.43
C ASP A 369 6.31 -4.08 8.93
N HIS A 370 5.58 -5.06 9.42
CA HIS A 370 5.34 -5.19 10.85
C HIS A 370 6.63 -5.56 11.64
N SER A 371 7.80 -5.14 11.16
CA SER A 371 9.05 -5.23 11.87
C SER A 371 9.12 -4.07 12.88
N GLY A 372 8.45 -4.27 14.01
CA GLY A 372 8.63 -3.43 15.19
C GLY A 372 10.10 -3.45 15.60
N LYS A 373 10.84 -2.38 15.30
CA LYS A 373 12.17 -2.16 15.87
C LYS A 373 12.12 -0.93 16.76
N SER A 374 11.98 -1.20 18.07
CA SER A 374 12.33 -0.25 19.12
C SER A 374 13.77 0.19 18.90
N GLY A 375 13.96 1.48 18.62
CA GLY A 375 15.28 2.10 18.67
C GLY A 375 15.76 2.12 20.12
N SER A 376 16.75 1.30 20.45
CA SER A 376 17.59 1.54 21.61
C SER A 376 18.86 2.23 21.14
N ASP A 377 18.87 3.54 21.38
CA ASP A 377 20.04 4.38 21.42
C ASP A 377 21.13 3.72 22.29
N SER A 378 22.32 3.53 21.74
CA SER A 378 23.51 3.26 22.54
C SER A 378 24.71 3.92 21.85
N GLY A 379 25.01 5.12 22.31
CA GLY A 379 26.26 5.79 22.01
C GLY A 379 27.45 4.90 22.38
N SER A 380 28.39 4.79 21.45
CA SER A 380 29.74 4.28 21.72
C SER A 380 30.72 5.14 20.94
N ASN A 381 31.32 6.06 21.68
CA ASN A 381 32.46 6.85 21.28
C ASN A 381 33.70 5.94 21.21
N SER A 382 34.37 5.86 20.06
CA SER A 382 35.80 5.53 20.02
C SER A 382 36.47 6.20 18.81
N GLY A 383 37.28 7.23 19.08
CA GLY A 383 38.22 7.79 18.11
C GLY A 383 39.39 6.85 17.83
N GLY A 384 40.05 7.05 16.69
CA GLY A 384 41.26 6.30 16.32
C GLY A 384 41.72 6.58 14.90
N ASN A 385 42.76 7.39 14.80
CA ASN A 385 43.35 8.03 13.62
C ASN A 385 44.15 7.11 12.66
N SER A 386 44.36 7.61 11.43
CA SER A 386 45.53 7.41 10.52
C SER A 386 45.53 6.32 9.44
N GLY A 387 45.50 6.78 8.18
CA GLY A 387 46.68 6.73 7.29
C GLY A 387 46.82 5.56 6.30
N GLY A 388 47.02 5.88 5.01
CA GLY A 388 47.63 4.95 4.06
C GLY A 388 47.28 5.18 2.58
N ASN A 389 48.08 5.99 1.90
CA ASN A 389 48.06 6.27 0.46
C ASN A 389 49.02 5.32 -0.30
N SER A 390 48.58 4.77 -1.45
CA SER A 390 49.38 4.35 -2.63
C SER A 390 48.45 3.53 -3.55
N GLY A 391 48.26 3.79 -4.85
CA GLY A 391 49.18 4.28 -5.87
C GLY A 391 49.54 3.10 -6.80
N GLY A 392 49.09 3.11 -8.07
CA GLY A 392 49.45 2.06 -9.04
C GLY A 392 48.68 2.12 -10.36
N ASN A 393 49.38 2.54 -11.40
CA ASN A 393 48.95 2.94 -12.74
C ASN A 393 49.03 1.80 -13.79
N SER A 394 48.55 2.09 -15.01
CA SER A 394 48.88 1.51 -16.35
C SER A 394 47.97 0.37 -16.85
N GLY A 395 47.44 0.32 -18.09
CA GLY A 395 47.51 1.21 -19.26
C GLY A 395 47.12 0.46 -20.56
N GLY A 396 46.53 1.21 -21.53
CA GLY A 396 46.48 0.95 -22.99
C GLY A 396 45.65 -0.24 -23.51
N ASN A 397 45.12 -0.28 -24.75
CA ASN A 397 45.11 0.61 -25.90
C ASN A 397 44.06 0.10 -26.93
N SER A 398 43.63 0.99 -27.82
CA SER A 398 42.81 0.94 -29.05
C SER A 398 42.59 -0.35 -29.86
N GLY A 399 41.44 -0.40 -30.57
CA GLY A 399 41.26 -1.18 -31.81
C GLY A 399 39.90 -0.98 -32.50
N SER A 400 39.89 -0.20 -33.59
CA SER A 400 38.77 0.08 -34.51
C SER A 400 38.68 -0.94 -35.66
N GLY A 401 37.49 -1.19 -36.24
CA GLY A 401 37.39 -1.85 -37.55
C GLY A 401 35.99 -2.33 -38.00
N ASN A 402 35.38 -1.57 -38.92
CA ASN A 402 34.16 -1.77 -39.73
C ASN A 402 34.18 -3.08 -40.56
N SER A 403 33.10 -3.74 -41.04
CA SER A 403 32.13 -3.27 -42.05
C SER A 403 31.22 -4.41 -42.60
N GLY A 404 30.01 -4.04 -43.06
CA GLY A 404 29.20 -4.70 -44.12
C GLY A 404 28.03 -5.58 -43.63
N GLY A 405 26.74 -5.40 -43.98
CA GLY A 405 26.02 -4.54 -44.92
C GLY A 405 25.02 -5.37 -45.74
N SER A 406 23.69 -5.16 -45.58
CA SER A 406 22.66 -5.33 -46.64
C SER A 406 21.24 -4.89 -46.22
N SER A 407 20.83 -3.77 -46.84
CA SER A 407 19.53 -3.31 -47.38
C SER A 407 18.13 -3.79 -46.90
N SER A 408 17.30 -2.75 -46.65
CA SER A 408 15.83 -2.59 -46.78
C SER A 408 14.92 -3.42 -45.87
N SER A 409 13.94 -2.86 -45.16
CA SER A 409 12.97 -1.82 -45.53
C SER A 409 12.58 -0.94 -44.32
N GLY A 410 12.34 0.34 -44.56
CA GLY A 410 12.10 1.34 -43.51
C GLY A 410 10.75 1.19 -42.79
N CYS A 411 10.77 1.40 -41.48
CA CYS A 411 9.61 1.69 -40.65
C CYS A 411 9.67 3.16 -40.21
N GLU A 412 8.60 3.91 -40.47
CA GLU A 412 8.47 5.32 -40.07
C GLU A 412 8.30 5.49 -38.55
N THR A 413 8.87 6.56 -37.99
CA THR A 413 9.08 6.74 -36.55
C THR A 413 7.99 7.50 -35.80
N ASN A 414 6.72 7.49 -36.23
CA ASN A 414 5.68 8.30 -35.56
C ASN A 414 4.37 7.58 -35.20
N THR A 415 4.31 6.24 -35.27
CA THR A 415 3.13 5.49 -34.77
C THR A 415 3.49 4.04 -34.45
N PHE A 416 3.09 3.58 -33.27
CA PHE A 416 3.24 2.21 -32.78
C PHE A 416 2.40 1.23 -33.63
N ASN A 417 3.04 0.20 -34.21
CA ASN A 417 2.37 -0.91 -34.88
C ASN A 417 3.19 -2.20 -34.65
N GLN A 418 2.59 -3.22 -34.01
CA GLN A 418 3.19 -4.54 -33.83
C GLN A 418 2.29 -5.59 -34.44
N ASP A 419 2.32 -5.68 -35.77
CA ASP A 419 1.94 -6.89 -36.49
C ASP A 419 2.95 -7.10 -37.62
N CYS A 420 4.01 -7.84 -37.29
CA CYS A 420 5.01 -8.34 -38.21
C CYS A 420 5.35 -9.78 -37.81
N GLY A 421 4.52 -10.72 -38.27
CA GLY A 421 4.97 -12.05 -38.71
C GLY A 421 5.23 -13.12 -37.64
N SER A 422 4.25 -14.02 -37.55
CA SER A 422 4.24 -15.35 -36.93
C SER A 422 5.07 -16.41 -37.67
N GLY A 423 5.41 -17.54 -37.00
CA GLY A 423 5.96 -18.72 -37.68
C GLY A 423 6.49 -19.89 -36.83
N SER A 424 5.57 -20.69 -36.26
CA SER A 424 5.55 -22.15 -36.01
C SER A 424 6.82 -23.02 -35.86
N GLY A 425 6.80 -23.96 -34.90
CA GLY A 425 7.52 -25.25 -34.92
C GLY A 425 7.24 -26.17 -33.73
N SER A 426 6.68 -27.37 -33.97
CA SER A 426 6.20 -28.36 -32.98
C SER A 426 7.25 -29.42 -32.58
N GLY A 427 7.10 -30.10 -31.42
CA GLY A 427 7.68 -31.44 -31.22
C GLY A 427 7.86 -31.99 -29.79
N ASN A 428 6.83 -32.70 -29.30
CA ASN A 428 6.78 -33.95 -28.48
C ASN A 428 7.64 -34.24 -27.21
N SER A 429 6.91 -34.45 -26.11
CA SER A 429 6.98 -35.46 -25.01
C SER A 429 8.28 -36.13 -24.55
N ASP A 430 8.56 -36.06 -23.23
CA ASP A 430 8.83 -37.26 -22.42
C ASP A 430 8.59 -37.07 -20.90
N LYS A 431 8.21 -38.16 -20.22
CA LYS A 431 7.88 -38.27 -18.78
C LYS A 431 9.13 -38.56 -17.93
N GLY A 432 9.24 -37.95 -16.75
CA GLY A 432 10.18 -38.37 -15.70
C GLY A 432 9.91 -37.74 -14.34
N LYS A 433 9.79 -38.57 -13.30
CA LYS A 433 9.28 -38.27 -11.94
C LYS A 433 10.33 -37.69 -10.98
N ASN A 434 9.87 -36.71 -10.19
CA ASN A 434 9.97 -36.58 -8.72
C ASN A 434 11.35 -36.35 -8.03
N SER A 435 11.53 -35.20 -7.35
CA SER A 435 11.74 -35.07 -5.89
C SER A 435 12.51 -33.78 -5.50
N GLY A 436 12.10 -33.15 -4.38
CA GLY A 436 12.83 -32.13 -3.63
C GLY A 436 12.72 -30.70 -4.19
N THR A 437 12.44 -29.64 -3.44
CA THR A 437 12.57 -29.42 -1.99
C THR A 437 11.70 -28.22 -1.63
N ARG A 438 10.85 -28.35 -0.60
CA ARG A 438 10.17 -27.20 0.01
C ARG A 438 11.23 -26.31 0.66
N ALA A 439 11.51 -25.15 0.08
CA ALA A 439 12.28 -24.11 0.73
C ALA A 439 11.32 -23.12 1.41
N SER A 440 10.86 -23.49 2.60
CA SER A 440 10.44 -22.51 3.60
C SER A 440 11.74 -21.96 4.19
N ALA A 441 12.10 -20.71 3.87
CA ALA A 441 13.27 -20.05 4.41
C ALA A 441 12.85 -19.16 5.59
N SER A 442 13.18 -19.64 6.79
CA SER A 442 13.06 -18.97 8.09
C SER A 442 14.15 -17.92 8.32
N ALA A 443 13.84 -16.90 9.15
CA ALA A 443 14.72 -16.26 10.14
C ALA A 443 13.85 -15.38 11.07
N LEU A 444 13.89 -15.38 12.40
CA LEU A 444 14.67 -16.13 13.39
C LEU A 444 13.94 -15.95 14.75
N ALA A 445 13.75 -17.04 15.49
CA ALA A 445 13.51 -16.99 16.93
C ALA A 445 14.83 -16.67 17.65
N MET A 446 14.84 -15.66 18.52
CA MET A 446 15.64 -15.56 19.76
C MET A 446 15.52 -14.13 20.32
N ILE A 447 14.81 -13.99 21.45
CA ILE A 447 15.16 -13.22 22.67
C ILE A 447 13.87 -13.12 23.51
N ILE A 448 13.61 -14.11 24.36
CA ILE A 448 13.00 -13.88 25.69
C ILE A 448 13.63 -14.91 26.64
N ALA A 449 14.67 -14.49 27.35
CA ALA A 449 15.04 -15.08 28.63
C ALA A 449 15.87 -14.03 29.40
N GLY A 450 15.16 -13.19 30.17
CA GLY A 450 15.79 -12.25 31.08
C GLY A 450 14.74 -11.33 31.69
N CYS A 451 14.59 -11.42 33.01
CA CYS A 451 13.77 -10.54 33.86
C CYS A 451 12.30 -10.93 34.06
N ALA A 452 12.07 -12.12 34.61
CA ALA A 452 10.94 -12.36 35.52
C ALA A 452 11.39 -13.21 36.72
N LEU A 453 12.34 -12.67 37.48
CA LEU A 453 12.61 -13.07 38.86
C LEU A 453 13.01 -11.79 39.59
N PHE A 454 12.03 -10.97 39.94
CA PHE A 454 12.06 -10.16 41.15
C PHE A 454 10.63 -9.65 41.40
N TRP A 455 10.09 -10.12 42.52
CA TRP A 455 8.92 -9.64 43.27
C TRP A 455 7.57 -10.32 42.99
N LEU A 456 7.38 -11.36 43.81
CA LEU A 456 6.15 -11.92 44.42
C LEU A 456 5.10 -12.54 43.50
#